data_AF-A0A8I1E823-F1
#
_entry.id   AF-A0A8I1E823-F1
#
_cell.length_a   1.000
_cell.length_b   1.000
_cell.length_c   1.000
_cell.angle_alpha   90.00
_cell.angle_beta   90.00
_cell.angle_gamma   90.00
#
_symmetry.space_group_name_H-M   'P 1'
#
loop_
_entity.id
_entity.type
_entity.pdbx_description
1 polymer ?
#
loop_
_entity_poly.entity_id
_entity_poly.type
_entity_poly.pdbx_seq_one_letter_code
_entity_poly.pdbx_strand_id
1 'polypeptide(L)'
;MNNWLALILGLPTANATERMRAWRALKASGAAVLRDGAYLLPDTGVCREALTSVERDILAINGTAYVLPIVDPRGERFVELFDRSDDYGRLGAEIEECRGQLNSENALATTKQIRKLRKAHDQLVSIDYFPGKPKQQVDSALQELETAVSRALSPDEPHSSNQPITALNLSDYQGRIWATRNRPWVDRLACAWLIRRFIDPQAQIVWLKTPQDCPVDALGFDFDDATFSHVGNRVTFETLQASFQIQIQGLGRIAALVHYLDIGGIQPVEAAGIERVLAGLRETITDDDQLLAAACAIFDGLLAGFVKEEQPNE
;
A
#
# COMPACT_ATOMS: atom_id res chain seq x y z
N MET A 1 18.66 18.52 11.92
CA MET A 1 18.20 19.23 10.70
C MET A 1 18.54 20.71 10.85
N ASN A 2 19.37 21.27 9.96
CA ASN A 2 19.98 22.58 10.22
C ASN A 2 19.26 23.75 9.53
N ASN A 3 18.56 23.49 8.43
CA ASN A 3 17.88 24.51 7.64
C ASN A 3 16.37 24.43 7.83
N TRP A 4 15.76 25.59 8.07
CA TRP A 4 14.33 25.74 8.34
C TRP A 4 13.79 26.94 7.56
N LEU A 5 12.49 26.98 7.36
CA LEU A 5 11.77 28.09 6.76
C LEU A 5 10.73 28.61 7.75
N ALA A 6 10.78 29.90 8.04
CA ALA A 6 9.74 30.57 8.81
C ALA A 6 8.85 31.39 7.88
N LEU A 7 7.54 31.25 8.03
CA LEU A 7 6.55 32.15 7.45
C LEU A 7 6.06 33.11 8.52
N ILE A 8 6.29 34.40 8.33
CA ILE A 8 5.71 35.47 9.15
C ILE A 8 4.60 36.11 8.33
N LEU A 9 3.38 36.09 8.85
CA LEU A 9 2.22 36.64 8.18
C LEU A 9 1.43 37.62 9.06
N GLY A 10 0.85 38.61 8.41
CA GLY A 10 -0.05 39.60 8.99
C GLY A 10 -1.25 39.75 8.07
N LEU A 11 -2.44 39.47 8.60
CA LEU A 11 -3.69 39.56 7.86
C LEU A 11 -4.52 40.75 8.34
N PRO A 12 -5.16 41.50 7.43
CA PRO A 12 -6.16 42.49 7.83
C PRO A 12 -7.25 41.84 8.67
N THR A 13 -7.63 42.48 9.78
CA THR A 13 -8.59 41.92 10.76
C THR A 13 -9.96 41.61 10.14
N ALA A 14 -10.32 42.27 9.04
CA ALA A 14 -11.62 42.17 8.36
C ALA A 14 -11.90 40.85 7.61
N ASN A 15 -10.89 40.04 7.26
CA ASN A 15 -11.07 38.87 6.38
C ASN A 15 -10.88 37.52 7.10
N ALA A 16 -11.89 37.12 7.89
CA ALA A 16 -11.87 35.87 8.67
C ALA A 16 -11.76 34.60 7.79
N THR A 17 -12.40 34.58 6.62
CA THR A 17 -12.39 33.44 5.71
C THR A 17 -10.98 33.13 5.18
N GLU A 18 -10.24 34.17 4.79
CA GLU A 18 -8.89 34.01 4.26
C GLU A 18 -7.89 33.59 5.34
N ARG A 19 -8.05 34.11 6.57
CA ARG A 19 -7.28 33.64 7.73
C ARG A 19 -7.48 32.16 7.99
N MET A 20 -8.73 31.69 7.89
CA MET A 20 -9.05 30.27 8.03
C MET A 20 -8.47 29.44 6.89
N ARG A 21 -8.44 29.95 5.65
CA ARG A 21 -7.82 29.27 4.50
C ARG A 21 -6.31 29.10 4.72
N ALA A 22 -5.59 30.19 5.03
CA ALA A 22 -4.15 30.15 5.28
C ALA A 22 -3.82 29.23 6.46
N TRP A 23 -4.56 29.32 7.57
CA TRP A 23 -4.38 28.45 8.72
C TRP A 23 -4.60 26.97 8.39
N ARG A 24 -5.63 26.63 7.59
CA ARG A 24 -5.87 25.25 7.15
C ARG A 24 -4.74 24.72 6.27
N ALA A 25 -4.20 25.54 5.36
CA ALA A 25 -3.09 25.16 4.51
C ALA A 25 -1.82 24.86 5.33
N LEU A 26 -1.49 25.74 6.28
CA LEU A 26 -0.35 25.57 7.20
C LEU A 26 -0.51 24.36 8.11
N LYS A 27 -1.73 24.12 8.61
CA LYS A 27 -2.03 22.92 9.39
C LYS A 27 -1.89 21.65 8.55
N ALA A 28 -2.39 21.68 7.30
CA ALA A 28 -2.30 20.55 6.38
C ALA A 28 -0.86 20.24 5.94
N SER A 29 0.04 21.22 5.99
CA SER A 29 1.47 21.01 5.75
C SER A 29 2.23 20.63 7.03
N GLY A 30 1.59 20.43 8.18
CA GLY A 30 2.28 20.10 9.43
C GLY A 30 3.13 21.23 10.02
N ALA A 31 2.89 22.48 9.66
CA ALA A 31 3.69 23.60 10.14
C ALA A 31 3.60 23.75 11.66
N ALA A 32 4.75 23.89 12.31
CA ALA A 32 4.82 24.21 13.72
C ALA A 32 4.45 25.68 13.94
N VAL A 33 3.72 25.97 15.02
CA VAL A 33 3.34 27.34 15.39
C VAL A 33 4.37 27.87 16.38
N LEU A 34 5.16 28.86 15.98
CA LEU A 34 6.10 29.53 16.89
C LEU A 34 5.38 30.56 17.77
N ARG A 35 4.42 31.28 17.17
CA ARG A 35 3.51 32.24 17.82
C ARG A 35 2.40 32.59 16.82
N ASP A 36 1.44 33.41 17.25
CA ASP A 36 0.44 33.93 16.33
C ASP A 36 1.08 34.67 15.14
N GLY A 37 0.67 34.28 13.93
CA GLY A 37 1.22 34.77 12.68
C GLY A 37 2.65 34.30 12.33
N ALA A 38 3.25 33.36 13.06
CA ALA A 38 4.59 32.84 12.74
C ALA A 38 4.62 31.30 12.77
N TYR A 39 4.97 30.73 11.62
CA TYR A 39 4.95 29.29 11.38
C TYR A 39 6.32 28.82 10.91
N LEU A 40 6.65 27.56 11.20
CA LEU A 40 7.94 26.97 10.89
C LEU A 40 7.76 25.64 10.16
N LEU A 41 8.57 25.41 9.14
CA LEU A 41 8.75 24.11 8.51
C LEU A 41 10.23 23.78 8.29
N PRO A 42 10.57 22.49 8.19
CA PRO A 42 11.85 22.05 7.64
C PRO A 42 12.09 22.62 6.24
N ASP A 43 13.33 23.02 5.92
CA ASP A 43 13.65 23.49 4.56
C ASP A 43 13.78 22.31 3.58
N THR A 44 12.64 21.87 3.06
CA THR A 44 12.52 20.89 1.97
C THR A 44 11.77 21.52 0.79
N GLY A 45 11.89 20.95 -0.40
CA GLY A 45 11.18 21.46 -1.59
C GLY A 45 9.66 21.52 -1.41
N VAL A 46 9.08 20.49 -0.81
CA VAL A 46 7.62 20.41 -0.55
C VAL A 46 7.18 21.46 0.48
N CYS A 47 7.91 21.60 1.58
CA CYS A 47 7.61 22.60 2.60
C CYS A 47 7.75 24.03 2.08
N ARG A 48 8.77 24.28 1.24
CA ARG A 48 8.98 25.57 0.60
C ARG A 48 7.81 25.96 -0.29
N GLU A 49 7.35 25.05 -1.15
CA GLU A 49 6.20 25.32 -2.01
C GLU A 49 4.94 25.59 -1.17
N ALA A 50 4.72 24.82 -0.09
CA ALA A 50 3.59 25.04 0.80
C ALA A 50 3.59 26.45 1.42
N LEU A 51 4.73 26.92 1.96
CA LEU A 51 4.82 28.27 2.53
C LEU A 51 4.72 29.35 1.47
N THR A 52 5.34 29.16 0.30
CA THR A 52 5.33 30.13 -0.80
C THR A 52 3.93 30.26 -1.42
N SER A 53 3.16 29.17 -1.48
CA SER A 53 1.75 29.20 -1.88
C SER A 53 0.92 30.05 -0.91
N VAL A 54 1.10 29.84 0.41
CA VAL A 54 0.39 30.63 1.43
C VAL A 54 0.82 32.10 1.38
N GLU A 55 2.10 32.39 1.20
CA GLU A 55 2.61 33.75 1.01
C GLU A 55 1.93 34.44 -0.18
N ARG A 56 1.86 33.76 -1.33
CA ARG A 56 1.19 34.27 -2.54
C ARG A 56 -0.29 34.59 -2.29
N ASP A 57 -1.00 33.68 -1.63
CA ASP A 57 -2.43 33.86 -1.32
C ASP A 57 -2.66 35.07 -0.39
N ILE A 58 -1.77 35.26 0.59
CA ILE A 58 -1.86 36.38 1.55
C ILE A 58 -1.53 37.72 0.88
N LEU A 59 -0.52 37.75 0.01
CA LEU A 59 -0.16 38.97 -0.74
C LEU A 59 -1.28 39.37 -1.72
N ALA A 60 -1.97 38.40 -2.34
CA ALA A 60 -3.07 38.65 -3.28
C ALA A 60 -4.26 39.40 -2.65
N ILE A 61 -4.42 39.31 -1.32
CA ILE A 61 -5.49 39.98 -0.57
C ILE A 61 -5.00 41.21 0.21
N ASN A 62 -3.87 41.79 -0.19
CA ASN A 62 -3.22 42.93 0.47
C ASN A 62 -2.84 42.66 1.94
N GLY A 63 -2.55 41.40 2.29
CA GLY A 63 -1.88 41.04 3.53
C GLY A 63 -0.37 41.21 3.44
N THR A 64 0.32 40.97 4.55
CA THR A 64 1.79 40.93 4.60
C THR A 64 2.24 39.51 4.88
N ALA A 65 3.21 39.00 4.13
CA ALA A 65 3.82 37.70 4.36
C ALA A 65 5.31 37.74 3.99
N TYR A 66 6.12 36.99 4.74
CA TYR A 66 7.55 36.84 4.51
C TYR A 66 7.95 35.39 4.75
N VAL A 67 8.51 34.72 3.75
CA VAL A 67 9.22 33.45 3.92
C VAL A 67 10.71 33.71 4.13
N LEU A 68 11.22 33.34 5.31
CA LEU A 68 12.58 33.63 5.74
C LEU A 68 13.33 32.32 6.06
N PRO A 69 14.56 32.12 5.55
CA PRO A 69 15.39 31.00 5.95
C PRO A 69 15.89 31.19 7.40
N ILE A 70 15.90 30.10 8.16
CA ILE A 70 16.49 30.04 9.50
C ILE A 70 17.52 28.91 9.49
N VAL A 71 18.74 29.23 9.93
CA VAL A 71 19.79 28.24 10.16
C VAL A 71 19.90 27.99 11.66
N ASP A 72 19.68 26.75 12.09
CA ASP A 72 19.98 26.29 13.44
C ASP A 72 21.28 25.46 13.40
N PRO A 73 22.42 26.03 13.86
CA PRO A 73 23.73 25.37 13.72
C PRO A 73 23.83 24.00 14.42
N ARG A 74 23.05 23.80 15.49
CA ARG A 74 23.00 22.52 16.24
C ARG A 74 21.94 21.56 15.71
N GLY A 75 20.97 22.05 14.94
CA GLY A 75 19.99 21.26 14.22
C GLY A 75 18.92 20.55 15.06
N GLU A 76 18.81 20.88 16.35
CA GLU A 76 17.94 20.23 17.34
C GLU A 76 16.83 21.17 17.85
N ARG A 77 17.02 22.50 17.74
CA ARG A 77 16.21 23.51 18.45
C ARG A 77 14.71 23.39 18.22
N PHE A 78 14.32 22.99 17.01
CA PHE A 78 12.93 23.00 16.58
C PHE A 78 12.33 21.61 16.40
N VAL A 79 13.13 20.54 16.55
CA VAL A 79 12.70 19.17 16.25
C VAL A 79 11.51 18.76 17.12
N GLU A 80 11.52 19.11 18.41
CA GLU A 80 10.44 18.79 19.35
C GLU A 80 9.08 19.42 18.98
N LEU A 81 9.07 20.52 18.20
CA LEU A 81 7.82 21.14 17.73
C LEU A 81 7.08 20.30 16.68
N PHE A 82 7.73 19.26 16.16
CA PHE A 82 7.20 18.34 15.16
C PHE A 82 6.98 16.94 15.75
N ASP A 83 6.97 16.79 17.08
CA ASP A 83 6.59 15.53 17.70
C ASP A 83 5.11 15.21 17.40
N ARG A 84 4.88 14.04 16.82
CA ARG A 84 3.56 13.50 16.44
C ARG A 84 3.18 12.29 17.29
N SER A 85 3.88 12.02 18.38
CA SER A 85 3.64 10.86 19.25
C SER A 85 2.18 10.76 19.71
N ASP A 86 1.56 11.88 20.09
CA ASP A 86 0.14 11.92 20.50
C ASP A 86 -0.83 11.68 19.33
N ASP A 87 -0.49 12.16 18.13
CA ASP A 87 -1.29 11.94 16.92
C ASP A 87 -1.28 10.46 16.54
N TYR A 88 -0.10 9.84 16.54
CA TYR A 88 0.05 8.40 16.35
C TYR A 88 -0.62 7.60 17.47
N GLY A 89 -0.52 8.03 18.73
CA GLY A 89 -1.18 7.38 19.86
C GLY A 89 -2.70 7.35 19.72
N ARG A 90 -3.31 8.46 19.27
CA ARG A 90 -4.75 8.51 18.97
C ARG A 90 -5.14 7.58 17.82
N LEU A 91 -4.38 7.61 16.72
CA LEU A 91 -4.63 6.73 15.58
C LEU A 91 -4.47 5.25 15.95
N GLY A 92 -3.46 4.92 16.74
CA GLY A 92 -3.25 3.57 17.29
C GLY A 92 -4.42 3.11 18.15
N ALA A 93 -4.98 3.98 19.01
CA ALA A 93 -6.17 3.65 19.79
C ALA A 93 -7.39 3.37 18.90
N GLU A 94 -7.60 4.15 17.83
CA GLU A 94 -8.69 3.91 16.86
C GLU A 94 -8.50 2.57 16.11
N ILE A 95 -7.26 2.20 15.77
CA ILE A 95 -6.92 0.91 15.15
C ILE A 95 -7.25 -0.24 16.11
N GLU A 96 -6.83 -0.13 17.36
CA GLU A 96 -7.08 -1.16 18.39
C GLU A 96 -8.57 -1.32 18.70
N GLU A 97 -9.32 -0.22 18.78
CA GLU A 97 -10.77 -0.26 18.94
C GLU A 97 -11.43 -0.97 17.75
N CYS A 98 -11.02 -0.63 16.53
CA CYS A 98 -11.51 -1.27 15.31
C CYS A 98 -11.18 -2.78 15.29
N ARG A 99 -9.99 -3.16 15.74
CA ARG A 99 -9.55 -4.56 15.85
C ARG A 99 -10.36 -5.32 16.89
N GLY A 100 -10.61 -4.73 18.06
CA GLY A 100 -11.39 -5.35 19.13
C GLY A 100 -12.86 -5.58 18.78
N GLN A 101 -13.40 -4.80 17.84
CA GLN A 101 -14.77 -4.95 17.33
C GLN A 101 -14.88 -5.95 16.16
N LEU A 102 -13.76 -6.36 15.55
CA LEU A 102 -13.76 -7.20 14.35
C LEU A 102 -14.36 -8.59 14.62
N ASN A 103 -15.28 -9.01 13.76
CA ASN A 103 -15.82 -10.36 13.70
C ASN A 103 -16.19 -10.73 12.26
N SER A 104 -16.53 -12.00 12.02
CA SER A 104 -16.88 -12.51 10.68
C SER A 104 -18.10 -11.82 10.07
N GLU A 105 -19.05 -11.34 10.87
CA GLU A 105 -20.27 -10.68 10.38
C GLU A 105 -20.02 -9.23 9.96
N ASN A 106 -19.04 -8.54 10.56
CA ASN A 106 -18.77 -7.13 10.30
C ASN A 106 -17.52 -6.87 9.46
N ALA A 107 -16.75 -7.90 9.09
CA ALA A 107 -15.47 -7.76 8.40
C ALA A 107 -15.56 -6.91 7.11
N LEU A 108 -16.65 -7.02 6.34
CA LEU A 108 -16.90 -6.21 5.15
C LEU A 108 -17.18 -4.72 5.46
N ALA A 109 -17.85 -4.43 6.57
CA ALA A 109 -18.06 -3.06 7.02
C ALA A 109 -16.75 -2.46 7.55
N THR A 110 -15.95 -3.28 8.24
CA THR A 110 -14.63 -2.91 8.78
C THR A 110 -13.65 -2.52 7.68
N THR A 111 -13.77 -3.06 6.46
CA THR A 111 -12.93 -2.66 5.31
C THR A 111 -13.05 -1.17 4.97
N LYS A 112 -14.24 -0.57 5.15
CA LYS A 112 -14.40 0.89 4.97
C LYS A 112 -13.69 1.68 6.06
N GLN A 113 -13.74 1.19 7.29
CA GLN A 113 -13.07 1.82 8.42
C GLN A 113 -11.54 1.75 8.26
N ILE A 114 -11.01 0.63 7.80
CA ILE A 114 -9.58 0.47 7.46
C ILE A 114 -9.15 1.49 6.42
N ARG A 115 -9.89 1.65 5.32
CA ARG A 115 -9.57 2.65 4.29
C ARG A 115 -9.50 4.08 4.88
N LYS A 116 -10.36 4.38 5.86
CA LYS A 116 -10.33 5.67 6.58
C LYS A 116 -9.10 5.78 7.48
N LEU A 117 -8.77 4.74 8.24
CA LEU A 117 -7.58 4.68 9.10
C LEU A 117 -6.28 4.78 8.28
N ARG A 118 -6.19 4.06 7.16
CA ARG A 118 -5.08 4.14 6.20
C ARG A 118 -4.92 5.55 5.64
N LYS A 119 -6.01 6.18 5.22
CA LYS A 119 -5.96 7.58 4.77
C LYS A 119 -5.49 8.54 5.88
N ALA A 120 -5.95 8.36 7.11
CA ALA A 120 -5.51 9.17 8.24
C ALA A 120 -4.03 8.95 8.56
N HIS A 121 -3.57 7.69 8.50
CA HIS A 121 -2.18 7.31 8.62
C HIS A 121 -1.30 8.00 7.57
N ASP A 122 -1.67 7.89 6.29
CA ASP A 122 -0.88 8.45 5.19
C ASP A 122 -0.82 9.98 5.26
N GLN A 123 -1.92 10.62 5.70
CA GLN A 123 -1.93 12.05 5.98
C GLN A 123 -0.96 12.42 7.10
N LEU A 124 -0.93 11.65 8.20
CA LEU A 124 -0.02 11.90 9.31
C LEU A 124 1.44 11.70 8.90
N VAL A 125 1.73 10.62 8.15
CA VAL A 125 3.08 10.35 7.60
C VAL A 125 3.53 11.45 6.65
N SER A 126 2.63 12.02 5.84
CA SER A 126 2.98 13.08 4.89
C SER A 126 3.47 14.38 5.55
N ILE A 127 3.15 14.56 6.84
CA ILE A 127 3.54 15.73 7.64
C ILE A 127 4.47 15.38 8.81
N ASP A 128 4.94 14.13 8.88
CA ASP A 128 5.91 13.67 9.86
C ASP A 128 7.32 13.77 9.26
N TYR A 129 8.02 14.82 9.67
CA TYR A 129 9.37 15.12 9.19
C TYR A 129 10.46 14.38 9.98
N PHE A 130 10.11 13.80 11.13
CA PHE A 130 11.05 13.16 12.05
C PHE A 130 10.47 11.83 12.56
N PRO A 131 10.26 10.85 11.66
CA PRO A 131 9.59 9.61 12.01
C PRO A 131 10.36 8.82 13.07
N GLY A 132 9.61 8.30 14.04
CA GLY A 132 10.15 7.55 15.18
C GLY A 132 9.40 6.25 15.47
N LYS A 133 9.59 5.72 16.69
CA LYS A 133 8.93 4.50 17.16
C LYS A 133 7.38 4.56 17.11
N PRO A 134 6.71 5.67 17.45
CA PRO A 134 5.24 5.74 17.41
C PRO A 134 4.68 5.44 16.01
N LYS A 135 5.31 5.95 14.96
CA LYS A 135 4.95 5.65 13.57
C LYS A 135 5.05 4.15 13.30
N GLN A 136 6.19 3.53 13.62
CA GLN A 136 6.42 2.10 13.37
C GLN A 136 5.41 1.21 14.10
N GLN A 137 5.00 1.59 15.31
CA GLN A 137 3.97 0.87 16.07
C GLN A 137 2.61 0.95 15.38
N VAL A 138 2.22 2.13 14.89
CA VAL A 138 0.96 2.31 14.16
C VAL A 138 0.99 1.61 12.80
N ASP A 139 2.11 1.66 12.08
CA ASP A 139 2.32 0.90 10.83
C ASP A 139 2.05 -0.60 11.05
N SER A 140 2.67 -1.19 12.09
CA SER A 140 2.49 -2.60 12.45
C SER A 140 1.05 -2.91 12.84
N ALA A 141 0.44 -2.09 13.70
CA ALA A 141 -0.93 -2.32 14.16
C ALA A 141 -1.94 -2.23 13.01
N LEU A 142 -1.75 -1.29 12.08
CA LEU A 142 -2.61 -1.15 10.91
C LEU A 142 -2.48 -2.33 9.96
N GLN A 143 -1.25 -2.82 9.73
CA GLN A 143 -1.00 -4.01 8.91
C GLN A 143 -1.60 -5.28 9.55
N GLU A 144 -1.49 -5.43 10.87
CA GLU A 144 -2.12 -6.52 11.61
C GLU A 144 -3.66 -6.49 11.49
N LEU A 145 -4.28 -5.31 11.60
CA LEU A 145 -5.72 -5.14 11.42
C LEU A 145 -6.16 -5.50 9.99
N GLU A 146 -5.44 -5.03 8.97
CA GLU A 146 -5.72 -5.38 7.57
C GLU A 146 -5.65 -6.88 7.33
N THR A 147 -4.61 -7.52 7.84
CA THR A 147 -4.43 -8.98 7.76
C THR A 147 -5.60 -9.70 8.47
N ALA A 148 -6.00 -9.22 9.65
CA ALA A 148 -7.10 -9.83 10.40
C ALA A 148 -8.45 -9.71 9.65
N VAL A 149 -8.70 -8.59 8.98
CA VAL A 149 -9.91 -8.40 8.18
C VAL A 149 -9.90 -9.24 6.90
N SER A 150 -8.75 -9.38 6.23
CA SER A 150 -8.62 -10.30 5.11
C SER A 150 -8.98 -11.73 5.52
N ARG A 151 -8.41 -12.22 6.63
CA ARG A 151 -8.74 -13.52 7.21
C ARG A 151 -10.22 -13.67 7.60
N ALA A 152 -10.83 -12.61 8.12
CA ALA A 152 -12.24 -12.65 8.50
C ALA A 152 -13.20 -12.64 7.30
N LEU A 153 -12.80 -11.99 6.20
CA LEU A 153 -13.54 -11.97 4.92
C LEU A 153 -13.34 -13.25 4.11
N SER A 154 -12.17 -13.87 4.26
CA SER A 154 -11.75 -15.09 3.60
C SER A 154 -11.28 -16.10 4.66
N PRO A 155 -12.19 -16.76 5.40
CA PRO A 155 -11.83 -17.72 6.46
C PRO A 155 -11.00 -18.91 5.98
N ASP A 156 -10.90 -19.10 4.66
CA ASP A 156 -10.11 -20.14 4.02
C ASP A 156 -8.74 -19.64 3.48
N GLU A 157 -8.31 -18.40 3.74
CA GLU A 157 -6.97 -17.92 3.30
C GLU A 157 -5.83 -18.65 4.05
N PRO A 158 -4.76 -19.08 3.35
CA PRO A 158 -3.73 -19.89 3.95
C PRO A 158 -2.94 -19.17 5.06
N HIS A 159 -2.55 -19.94 6.08
CA HIS A 159 -1.59 -19.54 7.10
C HIS A 159 -0.19 -19.46 6.48
N SER A 160 0.44 -18.29 6.56
CA SER A 160 1.82 -18.11 6.10
C SER A 160 2.77 -19.02 6.89
N SER A 161 3.54 -19.88 6.20
CA SER A 161 4.61 -20.64 6.84
C SER A 161 5.86 -19.76 6.98
N ASN A 162 6.60 -19.87 8.09
CA ASN A 162 7.89 -19.18 8.26
C ASN A 162 9.08 -20.00 7.71
N GLN A 163 8.82 -20.98 6.84
CA GLN A 163 9.90 -21.80 6.28
C GLN A 163 10.69 -21.02 5.22
N PRO A 164 12.02 -21.21 5.13
CA PRO A 164 12.82 -20.56 4.11
C PRO A 164 12.40 -21.02 2.70
N ILE A 165 12.23 -20.07 1.78
CA ILE A 165 11.91 -20.34 0.38
C ILE A 165 13.09 -21.09 -0.26
N THR A 166 12.83 -22.30 -0.75
CA THR A 166 13.84 -23.14 -1.38
C THR A 166 13.92 -22.84 -2.87
N ALA A 167 15.14 -22.76 -3.42
CA ALA A 167 15.34 -22.59 -4.86
C ALA A 167 15.01 -23.91 -5.60
N LEU A 168 14.21 -23.83 -6.65
CA LEU A 168 13.70 -24.94 -7.44
C LEU A 168 14.13 -24.82 -8.91
N ASN A 169 14.34 -25.96 -9.57
CA ASN A 169 14.66 -25.99 -10.99
C ASN A 169 13.40 -26.06 -11.84
N LEU A 170 13.28 -25.20 -12.85
CA LEU A 170 12.13 -25.18 -13.77
C LEU A 170 11.91 -26.54 -14.47
N SER A 171 12.98 -27.26 -14.81
CA SER A 171 12.92 -28.55 -15.52
C SER A 171 12.08 -29.61 -14.82
N ASP A 172 11.99 -29.53 -13.49
CA ASP A 172 11.36 -30.56 -12.67
C ASP A 172 9.83 -30.37 -12.59
N TYR A 173 9.34 -29.24 -13.10
CA TYR A 173 7.96 -28.78 -12.95
C TYR A 173 7.20 -28.65 -14.28
N GLN A 174 7.66 -29.30 -15.35
CA GLN A 174 7.02 -29.23 -16.68
C GLN A 174 5.86 -30.21 -16.85
N GLY A 175 4.80 -29.78 -17.54
CA GLY A 175 3.64 -30.60 -17.90
C GLY A 175 2.86 -31.10 -16.67
N ARG A 176 2.87 -30.34 -15.58
CA ARG A 176 2.26 -30.73 -14.31
C ARG A 176 0.80 -30.30 -14.24
N ILE A 177 0.07 -30.95 -13.34
CA ILE A 177 -1.24 -30.48 -12.88
C ILE A 177 -1.00 -29.58 -11.69
N TRP A 178 -1.59 -28.39 -11.73
CA TRP A 178 -1.52 -27.37 -10.68
C TRP A 178 -2.94 -27.12 -10.20
N ALA A 179 -3.15 -27.08 -8.89
CA ALA A 179 -4.48 -26.98 -8.32
C ALA A 179 -4.60 -25.81 -7.35
N THR A 180 -5.73 -25.10 -7.39
CA THR A 180 -6.08 -24.07 -6.40
C THR A 180 -7.59 -23.96 -6.29
N ARG A 181 -8.11 -23.22 -5.33
CA ARG A 181 -9.55 -23.07 -5.12
C ARG A 181 -10.23 -22.30 -6.25
N ASN A 182 -11.46 -22.71 -6.55
CA ASN A 182 -12.35 -22.04 -7.49
C ASN A 182 -12.68 -20.61 -7.05
N ARG A 183 -13.26 -19.83 -7.97
CA ARG A 183 -13.55 -18.39 -7.80
C ARG A 183 -12.32 -17.57 -7.38
N PRO A 184 -11.19 -17.72 -8.10
CA PRO A 184 -9.90 -17.17 -7.71
C PRO A 184 -9.94 -15.64 -7.58
N TRP A 185 -9.14 -15.13 -6.64
CA TRP A 185 -8.82 -13.71 -6.53
C TRP A 185 -7.43 -13.42 -7.12
N VAL A 186 -6.93 -12.20 -6.92
CA VAL A 186 -5.77 -11.66 -7.62
C VAL A 186 -4.52 -12.53 -7.50
N ASP A 187 -4.17 -13.03 -6.30
CA ASP A 187 -2.95 -13.83 -6.12
C ASP A 187 -3.04 -15.17 -6.85
N ARG A 188 -4.17 -15.89 -6.76
CA ARG A 188 -4.39 -17.14 -7.52
C ARG A 188 -4.35 -16.93 -9.02
N LEU A 189 -4.98 -15.87 -9.53
CA LEU A 189 -4.97 -15.53 -10.94
C LEU A 189 -3.55 -15.21 -11.41
N ALA A 190 -2.80 -14.42 -10.64
CA ALA A 190 -1.42 -14.06 -10.94
C ALA A 190 -0.49 -15.27 -10.85
N CYS A 191 -0.67 -16.16 -9.87
CA CYS A 191 0.07 -17.42 -9.76
C CYS A 191 -0.16 -18.30 -10.98
N ALA A 192 -1.42 -18.53 -11.38
CA ALA A 192 -1.74 -19.34 -12.55
C ALA A 192 -1.18 -18.73 -13.85
N TRP A 193 -1.19 -17.40 -13.98
CA TRP A 193 -0.52 -16.68 -15.07
C TRP A 193 1.00 -16.87 -15.05
N LEU A 194 1.65 -16.67 -13.90
CA LEU A 194 3.10 -16.83 -13.72
C LEU A 194 3.52 -18.26 -14.05
N ILE A 195 2.75 -19.24 -13.57
CA ILE A 195 2.97 -20.67 -13.82
C ILE A 195 2.94 -20.92 -15.33
N ARG A 196 1.83 -20.60 -16.01
CA ARG A 196 1.68 -20.83 -17.45
C ARG A 196 2.67 -20.05 -18.32
N ARG A 197 3.17 -18.91 -17.85
CA ARG A 197 4.02 -18.04 -18.66
C ARG A 197 5.51 -18.30 -18.48
N PHE A 198 5.96 -18.63 -17.28
CA PHE A 198 7.39 -18.67 -16.95
C PHE A 198 7.85 -19.95 -16.26
N ILE A 199 6.93 -20.74 -15.68
CA ILE A 199 7.28 -21.95 -14.94
C ILE A 199 7.01 -23.20 -15.77
N ASP A 200 5.77 -23.40 -16.17
CA ASP A 200 5.27 -24.58 -16.86
C ASP A 200 4.28 -24.17 -17.96
N PRO A 201 4.76 -23.96 -19.20
CA PRO A 201 3.92 -23.57 -20.34
C PRO A 201 2.84 -24.59 -20.71
N GLN A 202 2.94 -25.83 -20.21
CA GLN A 202 1.97 -26.91 -20.45
C GLN A 202 1.09 -27.19 -19.22
N ALA A 203 1.14 -26.32 -18.20
CA ALA A 203 0.41 -26.49 -16.96
C ALA A 203 -1.11 -26.62 -17.18
N GLN A 204 -1.67 -27.65 -16.57
CA GLN A 204 -3.13 -27.80 -16.42
C GLN A 204 -3.54 -27.24 -15.06
N ILE A 205 -4.47 -26.28 -15.06
CA ILE A 205 -4.97 -25.64 -13.84
C ILE A 205 -6.28 -26.32 -13.46
N VAL A 206 -6.39 -26.77 -12.22
CA VAL A 206 -7.59 -27.41 -11.67
C VAL A 206 -8.17 -26.54 -10.56
N TRP A 207 -9.45 -26.18 -10.71
CA TRP A 207 -10.20 -25.36 -9.76
C TRP A 207 -10.96 -26.23 -8.75
N LEU A 208 -10.48 -26.25 -7.51
CA LEU A 208 -10.98 -27.07 -6.42
C LEU A 208 -12.21 -26.43 -5.75
N LYS A 209 -13.18 -27.24 -5.33
CA LYS A 209 -14.27 -26.75 -4.46
C LYS A 209 -13.78 -26.57 -3.04
N THR A 210 -12.96 -27.49 -2.55
CA THR A 210 -12.31 -27.45 -1.24
C THR A 210 -10.84 -27.86 -1.37
N PRO A 211 -9.93 -27.38 -0.50
CA PRO A 211 -8.51 -27.80 -0.52
C PRO A 211 -8.30 -29.32 -0.48
N GLN A 212 -9.18 -30.04 0.22
CA GLN A 212 -9.12 -31.50 0.37
C GLN A 212 -9.38 -32.25 -0.96
N ASP A 213 -9.96 -31.58 -1.96
CA ASP A 213 -10.17 -32.15 -3.30
C ASP A 213 -8.89 -32.16 -4.15
N CYS A 214 -7.77 -31.62 -3.64
CA CYS A 214 -6.51 -31.56 -4.38
C CYS A 214 -6.00 -32.96 -4.73
N PRO A 215 -5.80 -33.30 -6.03
CA PRO A 215 -5.22 -34.58 -6.42
C PRO A 215 -3.82 -34.77 -5.83
N VAL A 216 -3.49 -36.00 -5.44
CA VAL A 216 -2.19 -36.34 -4.81
C VAL A 216 -1.00 -35.99 -5.71
N ASP A 217 -1.16 -36.12 -7.03
CA ASP A 217 -0.10 -35.83 -7.99
C ASP A 217 -0.10 -34.36 -8.47
N ALA A 218 -1.05 -33.54 -8.02
CA ALA A 218 -1.14 -32.13 -8.37
C ALA A 218 -0.27 -31.26 -7.44
N LEU A 219 0.26 -30.19 -7.99
CA LEU A 219 0.96 -29.15 -7.25
C LEU A 219 -0.06 -28.12 -6.76
N GLY A 220 -0.39 -28.21 -5.47
CA GLY A 220 -1.30 -27.25 -4.84
C GLY A 220 -0.65 -25.87 -4.73
N PHE A 221 -1.43 -24.82 -4.95
CA PHE A 221 -1.00 -23.46 -4.62
C PHE A 221 -2.11 -22.59 -4.00
N ASP A 222 -1.73 -21.69 -3.09
CA ASP A 222 -2.59 -20.70 -2.43
C ASP A 222 -3.77 -21.27 -1.60
N PHE A 223 -3.46 -22.27 -0.78
CA PHE A 223 -4.30 -22.78 0.31
C PHE A 223 -3.44 -23.48 1.36
N ASP A 224 -4.03 -23.81 2.52
CA ASP A 224 -3.32 -24.46 3.62
C ASP A 224 -2.80 -25.83 3.18
N ASP A 225 -1.55 -26.16 3.57
CA ASP A 225 -0.84 -27.39 3.19
C ASP A 225 -0.57 -27.57 1.68
N ALA A 226 -0.82 -26.54 0.87
CA ALA A 226 -0.43 -26.52 -0.54
C ALA A 226 1.10 -26.60 -0.72
N THR A 227 1.56 -27.12 -1.87
CA THR A 227 2.98 -27.14 -2.22
C THR A 227 3.59 -25.74 -2.25
N PHE A 228 2.82 -24.75 -2.70
CA PHE A 228 3.19 -23.35 -2.71
C PHE A 228 2.14 -22.51 -1.98
N SER A 229 2.55 -21.71 -1.02
CA SER A 229 1.65 -20.86 -0.25
C SER A 229 2.37 -19.60 0.23
N HIS A 230 1.72 -18.81 1.07
CA HIS A 230 2.30 -17.60 1.66
C HIS A 230 3.51 -17.97 2.54
N VAL A 231 4.58 -17.19 2.43
CA VAL A 231 5.80 -17.39 3.25
C VAL A 231 6.21 -16.07 3.90
N GLY A 232 6.09 -16.00 5.23
CA GLY A 232 6.25 -14.74 5.97
C GLY A 232 5.31 -13.65 5.44
N ASN A 233 5.85 -12.51 4.99
CA ASN A 233 5.10 -11.42 4.37
C ASN A 233 5.02 -11.53 2.83
N ARG A 234 5.28 -12.70 2.23
CA ARG A 234 5.18 -12.89 0.79
C ARG A 234 3.89 -13.63 0.44
N VAL A 235 3.15 -13.11 -0.54
CA VAL A 235 2.00 -13.80 -1.15
C VAL A 235 2.47 -14.98 -2.00
N THR A 236 1.57 -15.88 -2.41
CA THR A 236 1.97 -17.10 -3.15
C THR A 236 2.67 -16.75 -4.46
N PHE A 237 2.27 -15.66 -5.14
CA PHE A 237 2.96 -15.18 -6.34
C PHE A 237 4.43 -14.85 -6.09
N GLU A 238 4.72 -14.12 -5.01
CA GLU A 238 6.09 -13.77 -4.62
C GLU A 238 6.89 -15.00 -4.18
N THR A 239 6.23 -15.95 -3.49
CA THR A 239 6.84 -17.23 -3.13
C THR A 239 7.23 -18.04 -4.37
N LEU A 240 6.36 -18.13 -5.39
CA LEU A 240 6.66 -18.81 -6.65
C LEU A 240 7.79 -18.10 -7.40
N GLN A 241 7.71 -16.78 -7.54
CA GLN A 241 8.76 -15.98 -8.19
C GLN A 241 10.13 -16.20 -7.53
N ALA A 242 10.18 -16.21 -6.19
CA ALA A 242 11.39 -16.44 -5.43
C ALA A 242 11.89 -17.90 -5.54
N SER A 243 10.98 -18.88 -5.44
CA SER A 243 11.31 -20.31 -5.53
C SER A 243 11.97 -20.65 -6.86
N PHE A 244 11.43 -20.14 -7.97
CA PHE A 244 11.96 -20.39 -9.32
C PHE A 244 12.97 -19.34 -9.79
N GLN A 245 13.38 -18.43 -8.91
CA GLN A 245 14.38 -17.39 -9.18
C GLN A 245 14.08 -16.56 -10.45
N ILE A 246 12.81 -16.26 -10.68
CA ILE A 246 12.36 -15.57 -11.89
C ILE A 246 12.68 -14.08 -11.80
N GLN A 247 13.64 -13.64 -12.61
CA GLN A 247 14.07 -12.25 -12.70
C GLN A 247 13.77 -11.69 -14.09
N ILE A 248 12.54 -11.20 -14.26
CA ILE A 248 12.09 -10.56 -15.49
C ILE A 248 11.83 -9.08 -15.20
N GLN A 249 12.24 -8.21 -16.12
CA GLN A 249 12.00 -6.76 -16.05
C GLN A 249 10.49 -6.48 -15.91
N GLY A 250 10.10 -5.50 -15.09
CA GLY A 250 8.69 -5.19 -14.79
C GLY A 250 7.95 -6.19 -13.89
N LEU A 251 8.44 -7.44 -13.71
CA LEU A 251 7.75 -8.45 -12.89
C LEU A 251 7.67 -8.04 -11.41
N GLY A 252 8.67 -7.31 -10.90
CA GLY A 252 8.65 -6.78 -9.53
C GLY A 252 7.51 -5.79 -9.28
N ARG A 253 7.07 -5.02 -10.29
CA ARG A 253 5.91 -4.14 -10.18
C ARG A 253 4.60 -4.92 -10.16
N ILE A 254 4.52 -6.02 -10.92
CA ILE A 254 3.38 -6.95 -10.83
C ILE A 254 3.35 -7.59 -9.45
N ALA A 255 4.50 -8.03 -8.91
CA ALA A 255 4.58 -8.57 -7.56
C ALA A 255 4.04 -7.59 -6.52
N ALA A 256 4.47 -6.32 -6.55
CA ALA A 256 3.98 -5.28 -5.64
C ALA A 256 2.47 -5.02 -5.79
N LEU A 257 1.94 -5.07 -7.02
CA LEU A 257 0.51 -4.93 -7.31
C LEU A 257 -0.30 -6.09 -6.74
N VAL A 258 0.13 -7.33 -6.99
CA VAL A 258 -0.54 -8.53 -6.49
C VAL A 258 -0.50 -8.55 -4.96
N HIS A 259 0.66 -8.30 -4.36
CA HIS A 259 0.84 -8.20 -2.91
C HIS A 259 -0.14 -7.20 -2.29
N TYR A 260 -0.21 -5.98 -2.83
CA TYR A 260 -1.12 -4.96 -2.31
C TYR A 260 -2.59 -5.34 -2.42
N LEU A 261 -2.99 -5.93 -3.56
CA LEU A 261 -4.38 -6.31 -3.79
C LEU A 261 -4.83 -7.55 -3.02
N ASP A 262 -3.89 -8.36 -2.54
CA ASP A 262 -4.14 -9.59 -1.81
C ASP A 262 -4.06 -9.36 -0.29
N ILE A 263 -2.97 -8.78 0.21
CA ILE A 263 -2.72 -8.61 1.66
C ILE A 263 -2.50 -7.16 2.12
N GLY A 264 -2.58 -6.17 1.22
CA GLY A 264 -2.42 -4.74 1.55
C GLY A 264 -0.97 -4.25 1.54
N GLY A 265 -0.71 -3.10 2.17
CA GLY A 265 0.62 -2.47 2.22
C GLY A 265 0.76 -1.20 1.37
N ILE A 266 1.94 -0.98 0.78
CA ILE A 266 2.22 0.21 -0.04
C ILE A 266 1.45 0.10 -1.35
N GLN A 267 0.50 1.01 -1.58
CA GLN A 267 -0.38 0.98 -2.75
C GLN A 267 0.36 1.39 -4.05
N PRO A 268 0.43 0.51 -5.07
CA PRO A 268 0.86 0.91 -6.40
C PRO A 268 -0.14 1.83 -7.08
N VAL A 269 0.33 2.71 -7.97
CA VAL A 269 -0.49 3.72 -8.66
C VAL A 269 -1.63 3.09 -9.46
N GLU A 270 -1.37 1.93 -10.04
CA GLU A 270 -2.30 1.17 -10.89
C GLU A 270 -3.36 0.41 -10.10
N ALA A 271 -3.17 0.24 -8.78
CA ALA A 271 -3.92 -0.71 -7.97
C ALA A 271 -5.43 -0.50 -8.01
N ALA A 272 -5.90 0.73 -7.79
CA ALA A 272 -7.35 1.01 -7.74
C ALA A 272 -8.06 0.71 -9.08
N GLY A 273 -7.37 0.93 -10.21
CA GLY A 273 -7.90 0.62 -11.53
C GLY A 273 -7.96 -0.88 -11.79
N ILE A 274 -6.87 -1.59 -11.48
CA ILE A 274 -6.78 -3.04 -11.69
C ILE A 274 -7.72 -3.80 -10.76
N GLU A 275 -7.82 -3.41 -9.48
CA GLU A 275 -8.77 -3.96 -8.52
C GLU A 275 -10.20 -3.89 -9.09
N ARG A 276 -10.60 -2.71 -9.60
CA ARG A 276 -11.94 -2.50 -10.14
C ARG A 276 -12.22 -3.41 -11.35
N VAL A 277 -11.25 -3.54 -12.24
CA VAL A 277 -11.38 -4.38 -13.44
C VAL A 277 -11.47 -5.86 -13.05
N LEU A 278 -10.54 -6.36 -12.22
CA LEU A 278 -10.53 -7.76 -11.79
C LEU A 278 -11.78 -8.13 -10.97
N ALA A 279 -12.25 -7.24 -10.09
CA ALA A 279 -13.51 -7.41 -9.38
C ALA A 279 -14.70 -7.56 -10.34
N GLY A 280 -14.78 -6.68 -11.35
CA GLY A 280 -15.84 -6.72 -12.36
C GLY A 280 -15.79 -7.99 -13.23
N LEU A 281 -14.59 -8.42 -13.63
CA LEU A 281 -14.41 -9.67 -14.38
C LEU A 281 -14.82 -10.89 -13.55
N ARG A 282 -14.40 -10.97 -12.29
CA ARG A 282 -14.80 -12.06 -11.40
C ARG A 282 -16.30 -12.11 -11.18
N GLU A 283 -16.98 -10.98 -11.12
CA GLU A 283 -18.44 -10.92 -10.97
C GLU A 283 -19.17 -11.36 -12.25
N THR A 284 -18.65 -11.00 -13.43
CA THR A 284 -19.33 -11.22 -14.71
C THR A 284 -18.96 -12.54 -15.40
N ILE A 285 -17.80 -13.11 -15.08
CA ILE A 285 -17.31 -14.38 -15.63
C ILE A 285 -17.33 -15.42 -14.51
N THR A 286 -18.27 -16.37 -14.60
CA THR A 286 -18.44 -17.44 -13.60
C THR A 286 -17.61 -18.70 -13.91
N ASP A 287 -17.09 -18.79 -15.13
CA ASP A 287 -16.19 -19.86 -15.57
C ASP A 287 -14.74 -19.46 -15.24
N ASP A 288 -14.08 -20.21 -14.35
CA ASP A 288 -12.78 -19.81 -13.82
C ASP A 288 -11.65 -19.89 -14.86
N ASP A 289 -11.76 -20.74 -15.89
CA ASP A 289 -10.80 -20.79 -16.99
C ASP A 289 -10.92 -19.58 -17.91
N GLN A 290 -12.15 -19.14 -18.20
CA GLN A 290 -12.39 -17.90 -18.93
C GLN A 290 -11.93 -16.67 -18.12
N LEU A 291 -12.18 -16.68 -16.80
CA LEU A 291 -11.71 -15.62 -15.91
C LEU A 291 -10.18 -15.54 -15.91
N LEU A 292 -9.51 -16.69 -15.79
CA LEU A 292 -8.05 -16.77 -15.88
C LEU A 292 -7.55 -16.25 -17.23
N ALA A 293 -8.16 -16.63 -18.35
CA ALA A 293 -7.76 -16.15 -19.67
C ALA A 293 -7.85 -14.61 -19.78
N ALA A 294 -8.93 -14.01 -19.26
CA ALA A 294 -9.08 -12.56 -19.23
C ALA A 294 -8.03 -11.88 -18.32
N ALA A 295 -7.78 -12.45 -17.13
CA ALA A 295 -6.77 -11.94 -16.20
C ALA A 295 -5.35 -12.04 -16.80
N CYS A 296 -5.02 -13.13 -17.49
CA CYS A 296 -3.74 -13.30 -18.18
C CYS A 296 -3.47 -12.18 -19.19
N ALA A 297 -4.49 -11.77 -19.97
CA ALA A 297 -4.35 -10.66 -20.91
C ALA A 297 -4.05 -9.32 -20.20
N ILE A 298 -4.62 -9.10 -19.02
CA ILE A 298 -4.34 -7.92 -18.18
C ILE A 298 -2.88 -7.96 -17.68
N PHE A 299 -2.45 -9.09 -17.12
CA PHE A 299 -1.08 -9.23 -16.61
C PHE A 299 -0.02 -9.13 -17.72
N ASP A 300 -0.30 -9.69 -18.91
CA ASP A 300 0.55 -9.53 -20.09
C ASP A 300 0.66 -8.06 -20.52
N GLY A 301 -0.46 -7.33 -20.54
CA GLY A 301 -0.49 -5.90 -20.84
C GLY A 301 0.27 -5.06 -19.83
N LEU A 302 0.10 -5.34 -18.52
CA LEU A 302 0.83 -4.69 -17.45
C LEU A 302 2.33 -4.94 -17.55
N LEU A 303 2.74 -6.20 -17.76
CA LEU A 303 4.15 -6.56 -17.90
C LEU A 303 4.79 -5.80 -19.07
N ALA A 304 4.14 -5.78 -20.23
CA ALA A 304 4.64 -5.07 -21.41
C ALA A 304 4.76 -3.56 -21.16
N GLY A 305 3.78 -2.96 -20.47
CA GLY A 305 3.82 -1.55 -20.09
C GLY A 305 4.97 -1.23 -19.14
N PHE A 306 5.13 -2.02 -18.08
CA PHE A 306 6.18 -1.84 -17.08
C PHE A 306 7.59 -2.01 -17.65
N VAL A 307 7.80 -2.99 -18.53
CA VAL A 307 9.07 -3.17 -19.24
C VAL A 307 9.43 -1.93 -20.05
N LYS A 308 8.45 -1.33 -20.74
CA LYS A 308 8.67 -0.13 -21.56
C LYS A 308 9.01 1.10 -20.71
N GLU A 309 8.40 1.27 -19.55
CA GLU A 309 8.68 2.40 -18.65
C GLU A 309 10.05 2.30 -17.99
N GLU A 310 10.53 1.08 -17.74
CA GLU A 310 11.86 0.82 -17.16
C GLU A 310 13.00 0.91 -18.19
N GLN A 311 12.67 0.97 -19.48
CA GLN A 311 13.61 1.29 -20.56
C GLN A 311 13.44 2.78 -20.91
N PRO A 312 14.28 3.70 -20.39
CA PRO A 312 14.21 5.08 -20.81
C PRO A 312 14.48 5.13 -22.33
N ASN A 313 13.55 5.70 -23.09
CA ASN A 313 13.64 5.86 -24.54
C ASN A 313 15.08 6.23 -24.97
N GLU A 314 15.68 5.42 -25.84
CA GLU A 314 16.76 5.86 -26.74
C GLU A 314 16.26 6.95 -27.69
#